data_AF-A0A731EV11-F1
#
_entry.id   AF-A0A731EV11-F1
#
_cell.length_a   1.000
_cell.length_b   1.000
_cell.length_c   1.000
_cell.angle_alpha   90.00
_cell.angle_beta   90.00
_cell.angle_gamma   90.00
#
_symmetry.space_group_name_H-M   'P 1'
#
loop_
_entity.id
_entity.type
_entity.pdbx_description
1 polymer ?
#
loop_
_entity_poly.entity_id
_entity_poly.type
_entity_poly.pdbx_seq_one_letter_code
_entity_poly.pdbx_strand_id
1 'polypeptide(L)'
;MLKTEMIDKLNEQMNLELYSSLLYQQMSAWCSYHSFEGAAAFLRRHAQEEMTHMQRLFDYLTDTGSLPRIHTVSSPFAEYASLDELFRATYEHEQLITQKINELA
;
A
#
# COMPACT_ATOMS: atom_id res chain seq x y z
N MET A 1 2.55 3.38 -26.67
CA MET A 1 2.22 4.39 -25.64
C MET A 1 0.93 3.98 -24.96
N LEU A 2 0.86 4.12 -23.64
CA LEU A 2 -0.34 3.79 -22.86
C LEU A 2 -1.47 4.78 -23.17
N LYS A 3 -2.72 4.31 -23.08
CA LYS A 3 -3.89 5.19 -23.13
C LYS A 3 -3.96 6.00 -21.83
N THR A 4 -4.47 7.24 -21.89
CA THR A 4 -4.62 8.13 -20.72
C THR A 4 -5.35 7.45 -19.57
N GLU A 5 -6.45 6.74 -19.86
CA GLU A 5 -7.22 6.00 -18.84
C GLU A 5 -6.36 4.97 -18.08
N MET A 6 -5.47 4.25 -18.77
CA MET A 6 -4.57 3.29 -18.12
C MET A 6 -3.50 3.99 -17.28
N ILE A 7 -3.00 5.14 -17.75
CA ILE A 7 -2.02 5.95 -17.00
C ILE A 7 -2.65 6.45 -15.70
N ASP A 8 -3.90 6.91 -15.74
CA ASP A 8 -4.63 7.39 -14.57
C ASP A 8 -4.83 6.25 -13.55
N LYS A 9 -5.32 5.09 -13.99
CA LYS A 9 -5.46 3.90 -13.15
C LYS A 9 -4.14 3.42 -12.53
N LEU A 10 -3.05 3.46 -13.29
CA LEU A 10 -1.72 3.06 -12.77
C LEU A 10 -1.18 4.08 -11.75
N ASN A 11 -1.43 5.37 -11.92
CA ASN A 11 -1.10 6.38 -10.91
C ASN A 11 -1.92 6.19 -9.64
N GLU A 12 -3.21 5.88 -9.77
CA GLU A 12 -4.08 5.53 -8.63
C GLU A 12 -3.56 4.30 -7.89
N GLN A 13 -3.22 3.22 -8.62
CA GLN A 13 -2.65 2.01 -8.02
C GLN A 13 -1.32 2.29 -7.33
N MET A 14 -0.41 3.02 -7.99
CA MET A 14 0.88 3.42 -7.41
C MET A 14 0.70 4.19 -6.09
N ASN A 15 -0.27 5.12 -6.05
CA ASN A 15 -0.57 5.88 -4.83
C ASN A 15 -1.21 5.00 -3.74
N LEU A 16 -1.98 3.98 -4.14
CA LEU A 16 -2.57 3.00 -3.24
C LEU A 16 -1.49 2.11 -2.60
N GLU A 17 -0.49 1.64 -3.36
CA GLU A 17 0.65 0.90 -2.80
C GLU A 17 1.50 1.77 -1.84
N LEU A 18 1.65 3.05 -2.16
CA LEU A 18 2.30 4.00 -1.24
C LEU A 18 1.52 4.11 0.08
N TYR A 19 0.19 4.22 0.01
CA TYR A 19 -0.65 4.23 1.19
C TYR A 19 -0.55 2.91 1.97
N SER A 20 -0.56 1.76 1.31
CA SER A 20 -0.36 0.44 1.94
C SER A 20 0.95 0.38 2.73
N SER A 21 2.05 0.86 2.14
CA SER A 21 3.35 0.94 2.82
C SER A 21 3.27 1.76 4.12
N LEU A 22 2.65 2.94 4.07
CA LEU A 22 2.49 3.79 5.25
C LEU A 22 1.53 3.18 6.29
N LEU A 23 0.45 2.53 5.84
CA LEU A 23 -0.50 1.84 6.70
C LEU A 23 0.19 0.72 7.48
N TYR A 24 0.96 -0.13 6.81
CA TYR A 24 1.67 -1.22 7.47
C TYR A 24 2.81 -0.74 8.38
N GLN A 25 3.44 0.39 8.03
CA GLN A 25 4.38 1.05 8.93
C GLN A 25 3.67 1.55 10.21
N GLN A 26 2.47 2.13 10.09
CA GLN A 26 1.68 2.59 11.23
C GLN A 26 1.16 1.42 12.08
N MET A 27 0.69 0.34 11.45
CA MET A 27 0.29 -0.90 12.14
C MET A 27 1.49 -1.54 12.87
N SER A 28 2.69 -1.53 12.27
CA SER A 28 3.92 -1.96 12.93
C SER A 28 4.19 -1.16 14.21
N ALA A 29 4.02 0.17 14.17
CA ALA A 29 4.18 1.02 15.34
C ALA A 29 3.14 0.71 16.44
N TRP A 30 1.89 0.48 16.06
CA TRP A 30 0.84 0.06 17.00
C TRP A 30 1.17 -1.29 17.67
N CYS A 31 1.67 -2.26 16.90
CA CYS A 31 2.10 -3.56 17.42
C CYS A 31 3.27 -3.43 18.41
N SER A 32 4.29 -2.62 18.10
CA SER A 32 5.40 -2.36 19.03
C SER A 32 4.93 -1.66 20.30
N TYR A 33 4.00 -0.69 20.20
CA TYR A 33 3.44 -0.02 21.39
C TYR A 33 2.74 -1.01 22.34
N HIS A 34 2.12 -2.06 21.81
CA HIS A 34 1.48 -3.13 22.58
C HIS A 34 2.39 -4.35 22.85
N SER A 35 3.70 -4.25 22.61
CA SER A 35 4.69 -5.33 22.81
C SER A 35 4.49 -6.59 21.95
N PHE A 36 3.80 -6.48 20.81
CA PHE A 36 3.64 -7.56 19.82
C PHE A 36 4.79 -7.58 18.81
N GLU A 37 6.03 -7.79 19.28
CA GLU A 37 7.24 -7.58 18.48
C GLU A 37 7.33 -8.43 17.20
N GLY A 38 6.84 -9.68 17.23
CA GLY A 38 6.80 -10.53 16.04
C GLY A 38 5.89 -9.97 14.94
N ALA A 39 4.71 -9.48 15.31
CA ALA A 39 3.77 -8.84 14.39
C ALA A 39 4.31 -7.49 13.89
N ALA A 40 4.92 -6.71 14.78
CA ALA A 40 5.55 -5.44 14.42
C ALA A 40 6.65 -5.64 13.36
N ALA A 41 7.51 -6.65 13.54
CA ALA A 41 8.56 -6.97 12.58
C ALA A 41 8.00 -7.50 11.24
N PHE A 42 6.92 -8.29 11.27
CA PHE A 42 6.21 -8.73 10.07
C PHE A 42 5.68 -7.55 9.26
N LEU A 43 4.88 -6.68 9.89
CA LEU A 43 4.27 -5.53 9.22
C LEU A 43 5.31 -4.52 8.72
N ARG A 44 6.43 -4.37 9.43
CA ARG A 44 7.54 -3.50 8.97
C ARG A 44 8.19 -4.01 7.69
N ARG A 45 8.34 -5.34 7.53
CA ARG A 45 8.83 -5.93 6.28
C ARG A 45 7.78 -5.78 5.19
N HIS A 46 6.52 -6.05 5.51
CA HIS A 46 5.40 -5.90 4.58
C HIS A 46 5.29 -4.47 4.04
N ALA A 47 5.48 -3.45 4.89
CA ALA A 47 5.58 -2.05 4.46
C ALA A 47 6.69 -1.79 3.41
N GLN A 48 7.82 -2.49 3.50
CA GLN A 48 8.91 -2.38 2.53
C GLN A 48 8.57 -3.10 1.21
N GLU A 49 7.82 -4.20 1.29
CA GLU A 49 7.30 -4.90 0.10
C GLU A 49 6.34 -3.99 -0.68
N GLU A 50 5.41 -3.30 0.00
CA GLU A 50 4.49 -2.36 -0.66
C GLU A 50 5.19 -1.15 -1.28
N MET A 51 6.25 -0.65 -0.63
CA MET A 51 7.11 0.38 -1.24
C MET A 51 7.76 -0.14 -2.53
N THR A 52 8.12 -1.43 -2.57
CA THR A 52 8.65 -2.07 -3.78
C THR A 52 7.57 -2.20 -4.86
N HIS A 53 6.33 -2.54 -4.50
CA HIS A 53 5.20 -2.56 -5.44
C HIS A 53 4.96 -1.19 -6.06
N MET A 54 4.93 -0.13 -5.23
CA MET A 54 4.80 1.24 -5.69
C MET A 54 5.90 1.62 -6.70
N GLN A 55 7.18 1.34 -6.35
CA GLN A 55 8.31 1.66 -7.22
C GLN A 55 8.24 0.95 -8.57
N ARG A 56 7.78 -0.31 -8.60
CA ARG A 56 7.61 -1.05 -9.86
C ARG A 56 6.61 -0.37 -10.80
N LEU A 57 5.51 0.16 -10.28
CA LEU A 57 4.52 0.90 -11.07
C LEU A 57 5.06 2.27 -11.52
N PHE A 58 5.79 2.95 -10.64
CA PHE A 58 6.48 4.20 -10.95
C PHE A 58 7.46 4.03 -12.13
N ASP A 59 8.31 3.00 -12.06
CA ASP A 59 9.30 2.70 -13.08
C ASP A 59 8.62 2.31 -14.40
N TYR A 60 7.59 1.46 -14.35
CA TYR A 60 6.83 1.07 -15.53
C TYR A 60 6.19 2.28 -16.25
N LEU A 61 5.58 3.19 -15.51
CA LEU A 61 5.02 4.43 -16.07
C LEU A 61 6.12 5.26 -16.75
N THR A 62 7.26 5.42 -16.08
CA THR A 62 8.43 6.15 -16.61
C THR A 62 8.96 5.52 -17.90
N ASP A 63 9.14 4.19 -17.92
CA ASP A 63 9.65 3.44 -19.07
C ASP A 63 8.74 3.51 -20.30
N THR A 64 7.43 3.70 -20.09
CA THR A 64 6.47 3.90 -21.20
C THR A 64 6.43 5.33 -21.74
N GLY A 65 7.27 6.24 -21.19
CA GLY A 65 7.30 7.66 -21.51
C GLY A 65 6.19 8.48 -20.84
N SER A 66 5.51 7.90 -19.85
CA SER A 66 4.48 8.58 -19.05
C SER A 66 5.12 9.21 -17.82
N LEU A 67 4.54 10.30 -17.29
CA LEU A 67 4.98 10.91 -16.04
C LEU A 67 4.21 10.30 -14.86
N PRO A 68 4.85 9.56 -13.93
CA PRO A 68 4.22 9.12 -12.70
C PRO A 68 3.87 10.33 -11.83
N ARG A 69 2.69 10.30 -11.22
CA ARG A 69 2.17 11.36 -10.35
C ARG A 69 1.87 10.79 -8.97
N ILE A 70 2.70 11.15 -7.99
CA ILE A 70 2.40 10.87 -6.59
C ILE A 70 1.37 11.90 -6.12
N HIS A 71 0.28 11.42 -5.55
CA HIS A 71 -0.82 12.25 -5.08
C HIS A 71 -0.75 12.46 -3.56
N THR A 72 -1.69 13.24 -3.04
CA THR A 72 -1.85 13.36 -1.59
C THR A 72 -2.16 11.98 -1.00
N VAL A 73 -1.41 11.61 0.03
CA VAL A 73 -1.65 10.38 0.79
C VAL A 73 -2.29 10.75 2.11
N SER A 74 -3.46 10.18 2.39
CA SER A 74 -4.14 10.35 3.67
C SER A 74 -3.34 9.73 4.80
N SER A 75 -3.43 10.32 6.00
CA SER A 75 -2.83 9.73 7.19
C SER A 75 -3.43 8.33 7.43
N PRO A 76 -2.60 7.30 7.66
CA PRO A 76 -3.09 5.95 7.91
C PRO A 76 -3.77 5.87 9.27
N PHE A 77 -4.75 4.98 9.38
CA PHE A 77 -5.44 4.71 10.63
C PHE A 77 -4.49 4.07 11.67
N ALA A 78 -4.60 4.49 12.94
CA ALA A 78 -3.59 4.23 13.96
C ALA A 78 -4.10 3.54 15.24
N GLU A 79 -5.41 3.30 15.38
CA GLU A 79 -6.01 2.82 16.64
C GLU A 79 -6.82 1.53 16.46
N TYR A 80 -6.30 0.40 16.92
CA TYR A 80 -6.99 -0.89 16.87
C TYR A 80 -7.35 -1.34 18.29
N ALA A 81 -8.47 -2.06 18.48
CA ALA A 81 -8.85 -2.59 19.80
C ALA A 81 -8.13 -3.90 20.14
N SER A 82 -7.65 -4.64 19.13
CA SER A 82 -6.88 -5.88 19.33
C SER A 82 -5.98 -6.24 18.15
N LEU A 83 -5.06 -7.18 18.37
CA LEU A 83 -4.22 -7.72 17.31
C LEU A 83 -5.03 -8.46 16.23
N ASP A 84 -6.10 -9.16 16.62
CA ASP A 84 -7.01 -9.84 15.66
C ASP A 84 -7.72 -8.83 14.75
N GLU A 85 -8.22 -7.74 15.30
CA GLU A 85 -8.84 -6.66 14.53
C GLU A 85 -7.86 -6.03 13.54
N LEU A 86 -6.63 -5.75 13.99
CA LEU A 86 -5.59 -5.21 13.11
C LEU A 86 -5.35 -6.11 11.90
N PHE A 87 -5.20 -7.42 12.11
CA PHE A 87 -4.96 -8.36 11.01
C PHE A 87 -6.19 -8.59 10.13
N ARG A 88 -7.41 -8.46 10.66
CA ARG A 88 -8.62 -8.41 9.81
C ARG A 88 -8.61 -7.19 8.91
N ALA A 89 -8.27 -6.02 9.44
CA ALA A 89 -8.13 -4.79 8.65
C ALA A 89 -7.01 -4.92 7.60
N THR A 90 -5.88 -5.53 7.94
CA THR A 90 -4.81 -5.86 6.96
C THR A 90 -5.35 -6.75 5.84
N TYR A 91 -6.08 -7.81 6.18
CA TYR A 91 -6.64 -8.74 5.19
C TYR A 91 -7.66 -8.07 4.26
N GLU A 92 -8.59 -7.30 4.82
CA GLU A 92 -9.58 -6.55 4.04
C GLU A 92 -8.91 -5.54 3.09
N HIS A 93 -7.83 -4.89 3.55
CA HIS A 93 -7.04 -3.99 2.70
C HIS A 93 -6.38 -4.74 1.53
N GLU A 94 -5.74 -5.88 1.77
CA GLU A 94 -5.16 -6.71 0.68
C GLU A 94 -6.20 -7.22 -0.33
N GLN A 95 -7.42 -7.51 0.13
CA GLN A 95 -8.53 -7.85 -0.77
C GLN A 95 -8.91 -6.66 -1.66
N LEU A 96 -8.92 -5.44 -1.12
CA LEU A 96 -9.13 -4.22 -1.89
C LEU A 96 -8.01 -4.00 -2.91
N ILE A 97 -6.73 -4.18 -2.54
CA ILE A 97 -5.60 -4.10 -3.48
C ILE A 97 -5.80 -5.09 -4.63
N THR A 98 -6.13 -6.34 -4.30
CA THR A 98 -6.37 -7.38 -5.30
C THR A 98 -7.50 -7.00 -6.26
N GLN A 99 -8.61 -6.46 -5.73
CA GLN A 99 -9.71 -5.97 -6.57
C GLN A 99 -9.24 -4.85 -7.50
N LYS A 100 -8.47 -3.87 -6.99
CA LYS A 100 -7.98 -2.74 -7.76
C LYS A 100 -7.03 -3.17 -8.88
N ILE A 101 -6.15 -4.13 -8.61
CA ILE A 101 -5.31 -4.76 -9.64
C ILE A 101 -6.16 -5.45 -10.71
N ASN A 102 -7.21 -6.19 -10.34
CA ASN A 102 -8.11 -6.82 -11.31
C ASN A 102 -8.86 -5.79 -12.19
N GLU A 103 -9.16 -4.60 -11.66
CA GLU A 103 -9.78 -3.49 -12.41
C GLU A 103 -8.82 -2.83 -13.43
N LEU A 104 -7.53 -3.19 -13.42
CA LEU A 104 -6.54 -2.79 -14.44
C LEU A 104 -6.59 -3.67 -15.70
N ALA A 105 -7.22 -4.85 -15.64
CA ALA A 105 -7.26 -5.82 -16.74
C ALA A 105 -8.29 -5.46 -17.83
#